data_AF-A0A7D9LFZ2-F1
#
_entry.id   AF-A0A7D9LFZ2-F1
#
_cell.length_a   1.000
_cell.length_b   1.000
_cell.length_c   1.000
_cell.angle_alpha   90.00
_cell.angle_beta   90.00
_cell.angle_gamma   90.00
#
_symmetry.space_group_name_H-M   'P 1'
#
loop_
_entity.id
_entity.type
_entity.pdbx_description
1 polymer ?
#
loop_
_entity_poly.entity_id
_entity_poly.type
_entity_poly.pdbx_seq_one_letter_code
_entity_poly.pdbx_strand_id
1 'polypeptide(L)'
;MYLLLLLLAIPAALARLPACKEGEYEYEFTECDSAGGRWRVPVPRKPDQCEATGLASLKKDGLVTFSYQSPSSDVFFNVYVRNEQCMMRSGQQFYKYPARTRNFQWNNDTVHLKRGHNLIVWQAALFPNNRKLERNGEPVLIKSIRVQGVAYTSECSPCPAGSFTKSESTTSCTPCPADYYSGEGATECIKCDTNTQYS
;
A
#
# COMPACT_ATOMS: atom_id res chain seq x y z
N MET A 1 20.32 -0.63 54.89
CA MET A 1 18.94 -0.77 54.38
C MET A 1 19.03 -0.92 52.87
N TYR A 2 19.19 -2.17 52.42
CA TYR A 2 19.36 -2.55 51.02
C TYR A 2 18.03 -2.35 50.28
N LEU A 3 18.03 -1.60 49.17
CA LEU A 3 16.86 -1.52 48.29
C LEU A 3 17.17 -2.28 46.99
N LEU A 4 16.55 -3.46 46.86
CA LEU A 4 16.65 -4.36 45.71
C LEU A 4 16.08 -3.70 44.44
N LEU A 5 16.86 -3.72 43.36
CA LEU A 5 16.38 -3.51 41.99
C LEU A 5 16.03 -4.86 41.37
N LEU A 6 14.73 -5.19 41.29
CA LEU A 6 14.23 -6.31 40.48
C LEU A 6 13.94 -5.80 39.06
N LEU A 7 14.88 -6.05 38.14
CA LEU A 7 14.64 -5.91 36.70
C LEU A 7 13.86 -7.15 36.22
N LEU A 8 12.59 -6.95 35.87
CA LEU A 8 11.81 -7.93 35.14
C LEU A 8 12.36 -7.99 33.70
N ALA A 9 12.98 -9.12 33.35
CA ALA A 9 13.39 -9.40 31.98
C ALA A 9 12.14 -9.55 31.10
N ILE A 10 11.92 -8.57 30.23
CA ILE A 10 10.93 -8.64 29.16
C ILE A 10 11.38 -9.73 28.18
N PRO A 11 10.54 -10.70 27.79
CA PRO A 11 10.92 -11.69 26.79
C PRO A 11 11.15 -10.97 25.45
N ALA A 12 12.41 -10.98 25.01
CA ALA A 12 12.82 -10.50 23.71
C ALA A 12 12.34 -11.48 22.63
N ALA A 13 11.16 -11.26 22.06
CA ALA A 13 10.71 -11.99 20.88
C ALA A 13 9.69 -11.20 20.06
N LEU A 14 10.17 -10.14 19.42
CA LEU A 14 10.14 -10.03 17.96
C LEU A 14 11.16 -8.95 17.57
N ALA A 15 12.45 -9.30 17.69
CA ALA A 15 13.49 -8.41 17.21
C ALA A 15 13.41 -8.38 15.68
N ARG A 16 12.96 -7.26 15.12
CA ARG A 16 13.03 -7.00 13.68
C ARG A 16 14.50 -7.12 13.27
N LEU A 17 14.80 -7.92 12.25
CA LEU A 17 16.18 -8.10 11.79
C LEU A 17 16.76 -6.73 11.38
N PRO A 18 18.04 -6.45 11.70
CA PRO A 18 18.68 -5.20 11.31
C PRO A 18 18.78 -5.09 9.77
N ALA A 19 18.89 -3.87 9.25
CA ALA A 19 19.12 -3.66 7.83
C ALA A 19 20.53 -4.14 7.43
N CYS A 20 20.65 -4.82 6.29
CA CYS A 20 21.94 -5.35 5.80
C CYS A 20 22.92 -4.21 5.46
N LYS A 21 24.20 -4.36 5.83
CA LYS A 21 25.29 -3.43 5.49
C LYS A 21 25.92 -3.77 4.14
N GLU A 22 26.68 -2.83 3.58
CA GLU A 22 27.38 -3.00 2.29
C GLU A 22 28.31 -4.23 2.32
N GLY A 23 28.06 -5.20 1.44
CA GLY A 23 28.76 -6.50 1.41
C GLY A 23 28.02 -7.68 2.06
N GLU A 24 26.93 -7.44 2.81
CA GLU A 24 26.11 -8.48 3.45
C GLU A 24 24.92 -8.92 2.58
N TYR A 25 24.67 -8.22 1.48
CA TYR A 25 23.65 -8.52 0.51
C TYR A 25 24.26 -8.58 -0.89
N GLU A 26 23.67 -9.41 -1.75
CA GLU A 26 23.98 -9.49 -3.17
C GLU A 26 22.85 -8.86 -3.96
N TYR A 27 23.17 -8.30 -5.12
CA TYR A 27 22.14 -7.71 -5.95
C TYR A 27 21.71 -8.71 -7.01
N GLU A 28 20.47 -9.14 -6.89
CA GLU A 28 19.79 -9.85 -7.96
C GLU A 28 18.99 -8.87 -8.79
N PHE A 29 18.67 -9.28 -10.01
CA PHE A 29 17.77 -8.50 -10.83
C PHE A 29 16.43 -9.21 -10.87
N THR A 30 15.36 -8.45 -10.75
CA THR A 30 14.04 -8.96 -11.10
C THR A 30 14.07 -9.44 -12.54
N GLU A 31 13.08 -10.25 -12.88
CA GLU A 31 12.79 -10.50 -14.28
C GLU A 31 12.56 -9.18 -15.03
N CYS A 32 12.83 -9.21 -16.33
CA CYS A 32 12.65 -8.07 -17.20
C CYS A 32 11.16 -7.75 -17.37
N ASP A 33 10.84 -6.47 -17.47
CA ASP A 33 9.53 -5.98 -17.84
C ASP A 33 9.30 -6.10 -19.36
N SER A 34 8.08 -5.76 -19.78
CA SER A 34 7.63 -5.82 -21.18
C SER A 34 8.37 -4.87 -22.14
N ALA A 35 9.27 -4.01 -21.65
CA ALA A 35 10.16 -3.15 -22.43
C ALA A 35 11.65 -3.57 -22.33
N GLY A 36 11.95 -4.68 -21.65
CA GLY A 36 13.31 -5.20 -21.45
C GLY A 36 14.07 -4.56 -20.28
N GLY A 37 13.43 -3.72 -19.48
CA GLY A 37 14.01 -3.12 -18.27
C GLY A 37 13.89 -4.05 -17.07
N ARG A 38 14.84 -4.05 -16.14
CA ARG A 38 14.76 -4.87 -14.93
C ARG A 38 15.21 -4.11 -13.69
N TRP A 39 14.63 -4.44 -12.54
CA TRP A 39 14.95 -3.81 -11.27
C TRP A 39 16.08 -4.57 -10.59
N ARG A 40 17.02 -3.84 -9.98
CA ARG A 40 18.10 -4.43 -9.18
C ARG A 40 17.65 -4.46 -7.71
N VAL A 41 17.49 -5.65 -7.13
CA VAL A 41 16.98 -5.88 -5.78
C VAL A 41 18.11 -6.42 -4.89
N PRO A 42 18.32 -5.87 -3.68
CA PRO A 42 19.25 -6.44 -2.72
C PRO A 42 18.64 -7.69 -2.05
N VAL A 43 19.35 -8.82 -2.15
CA VAL A 43 19.03 -10.10 -1.51
C VAL A 43 20.05 -10.36 -0.41
N PRO A 44 19.64 -10.56 0.86
CA PRO A 44 20.57 -10.86 1.94
C PRO A 44 21.28 -12.18 1.66
N ARG A 45 22.61 -12.22 1.81
CA ARG A 45 23.36 -13.49 1.74
C ARG A 45 22.98 -14.45 2.87
N LYS A 46 22.50 -13.88 3.97
CA LYS A 46 22.06 -14.59 5.18
C LYS A 46 20.73 -13.99 5.68
N PRO A 47 19.59 -14.56 5.26
CA PRO A 47 18.25 -14.00 5.51
C PRO A 47 17.82 -14.03 6.98
N ASP A 48 18.56 -14.77 7.83
CA ASP A 48 18.39 -14.86 9.28
C ASP A 48 19.18 -13.78 10.05
N GLN A 49 20.06 -13.03 9.38
CA GLN A 49 20.92 -12.02 10.01
C GLN A 49 20.48 -10.59 9.73
N CYS A 50 19.89 -10.32 8.58
CA CYS A 50 19.46 -8.98 8.19
C CYS A 50 18.31 -9.02 7.16
N GLU A 51 17.47 -7.97 7.15
CA GLU A 51 16.34 -7.84 6.23
C GLU A 51 16.66 -6.82 5.12
N ALA A 52 16.46 -7.20 3.86
CA ALA A 52 16.55 -6.31 2.71
C ALA A 52 15.15 -6.09 2.12
N THR A 53 14.40 -5.12 2.66
CA THR A 53 13.03 -4.85 2.20
C THR A 53 13.03 -3.97 0.95
N GLY A 54 12.72 -4.54 -0.21
CA GLY A 54 12.47 -3.79 -1.46
C GLY A 54 10.99 -3.41 -1.59
N LEU A 55 10.58 -2.27 -1.02
CA LEU A 55 9.20 -1.78 -1.12
C LEU A 55 8.94 -1.14 -2.49
N ALA A 56 7.97 -1.66 -3.25
CA ALA A 56 7.59 -1.16 -4.56
C ALA A 56 6.80 0.16 -4.46
N SER A 57 7.55 1.25 -4.50
CA SER A 57 7.10 2.64 -4.38
C SER A 57 6.37 3.16 -5.64
N LEU A 58 5.40 4.09 -5.47
CA LEU A 58 4.83 4.87 -6.58
C LEU A 58 5.94 5.40 -7.50
N LYS A 59 5.81 5.15 -8.82
CA LYS A 59 6.87 5.50 -9.80
C LYS A 59 6.98 7.01 -10.07
N LYS A 60 5.93 7.81 -9.78
CA LYS A 60 5.89 9.28 -9.92
C LYS A 60 5.00 9.89 -8.83
N ASP A 61 5.13 11.21 -8.62
CA ASP A 61 4.22 11.96 -7.73
C ASP A 61 2.78 11.88 -8.26
N GLY A 62 1.82 11.80 -7.34
CA GLY A 62 0.41 11.58 -7.63
C GLY A 62 -0.50 12.56 -6.92
N LEU A 63 -1.81 12.42 -7.14
CA LEU A 63 -2.84 13.28 -6.58
C LEU A 63 -4.02 12.42 -6.14
N VAL A 64 -4.57 12.67 -4.96
CA VAL A 64 -5.89 12.16 -4.57
C VAL A 64 -6.88 13.31 -4.57
N THR A 65 -7.97 13.16 -5.32
CA THR A 65 -9.09 14.10 -5.38
C THR A 65 -10.31 13.39 -4.83
N PHE A 66 -10.99 13.97 -3.85
CA PHE A 66 -12.18 13.39 -3.26
C PHE A 66 -13.32 14.40 -3.21
N SER A 67 -14.53 13.89 -3.42
CA SER A 67 -15.77 14.67 -3.34
C SER A 67 -16.45 14.37 -2.02
N TYR A 68 -16.75 15.39 -1.23
CA TYR A 68 -17.24 15.25 0.13
C TYR A 68 -18.33 16.25 0.48
N GLN A 69 -19.01 15.94 1.58
CA GLN A 69 -19.99 16.78 2.24
C GLN A 69 -19.71 16.75 3.74
N SER A 70 -19.58 17.91 4.36
CA SER A 70 -19.36 18.10 5.80
C SER A 70 -20.25 19.27 6.26
N PRO A 71 -21.52 18.99 6.58
CA PRO A 71 -22.54 20.02 6.77
C PRO A 71 -22.63 20.57 8.20
N SER A 72 -22.28 19.77 9.21
CA SER A 72 -22.36 20.17 10.62
C SER A 72 -21.12 20.93 11.10
N SER A 73 -21.33 21.98 11.91
CA SER A 73 -20.25 22.70 12.61
C SER A 73 -19.62 21.87 13.74
N ASP A 74 -20.34 20.87 14.23
CA ASP A 74 -19.91 20.01 15.34
C ASP A 74 -19.07 18.83 14.85
N VAL A 75 -18.89 18.71 13.53
CA VAL A 75 -18.03 17.70 12.91
C VAL A 75 -16.71 18.33 12.52
N PHE A 76 -15.63 17.77 13.05
CA PHE A 76 -14.27 18.02 12.60
C PHE A 76 -13.90 16.99 11.56
N PHE A 77 -13.58 17.44 10.34
CA PHE A 77 -13.17 16.57 9.24
C PHE A 77 -11.78 16.95 8.76
N ASN A 78 -10.88 15.96 8.71
CA ASN A 78 -9.54 16.14 8.20
C ASN A 78 -9.10 14.94 7.36
N VAL A 79 -8.22 15.19 6.42
CA VAL A 79 -7.54 14.17 5.63
C VAL A 79 -6.07 14.23 5.97
N TYR A 80 -5.50 13.11 6.38
CA TYR A 80 -4.06 13.00 6.58
C TYR A 80 -3.43 12.03 5.61
N VAL A 81 -2.23 12.39 5.15
CA VAL A 81 -1.42 11.54 4.27
C VAL A 81 -0.06 11.31 4.91
N ARG A 82 0.31 10.04 5.06
CA ARG A 82 1.63 9.62 5.51
C ARG A 82 2.31 8.86 4.38
N ASN A 83 3.49 9.31 3.97
CA ASN A 83 4.34 8.59 3.03
C ASN A 83 5.46 7.89 3.80
N GLU A 84 5.73 6.64 3.45
CA GLU A 84 6.75 5.80 4.13
C GLU A 84 8.19 6.30 3.99
N GLN A 85 8.48 7.14 2.97
CA GLN A 85 9.84 7.60 2.65
C GLN A 85 10.26 8.85 3.44
N CYS A 86 9.38 9.43 4.28
CA CYS A 86 9.69 10.63 5.07
C CYS A 86 9.61 10.33 6.57
N MET A 87 10.77 10.21 7.23
CA MET A 87 10.87 10.32 8.68
C MET A 87 10.61 11.78 9.10
N MET A 88 9.46 12.01 9.76
CA MET A 88 9.07 13.17 10.58
C MET A 88 10.00 14.40 10.49
N ARG A 89 9.81 15.26 9.48
CA ARG A 89 10.30 16.64 9.55
C ARG A 89 9.22 17.51 10.19
N SER A 90 9.58 18.11 11.33
CA SER A 90 8.77 19.09 12.06
C SER A 90 8.26 20.18 11.11
N GLY A 91 6.94 20.30 10.96
CA GLY A 91 6.29 21.41 10.26
C GLY A 91 5.67 21.14 8.88
N GLN A 92 5.78 19.94 8.31
CA GLN A 92 5.08 19.62 7.05
C GLN A 92 3.60 19.34 7.32
N GLN A 93 2.67 20.02 6.63
CA GLN A 93 1.22 19.85 6.83
C GLN A 93 0.77 18.44 6.41
N PHE A 94 0.80 17.49 7.33
CA PHE A 94 0.27 16.15 7.14
C PHE A 94 -1.25 16.13 7.06
N TYR A 95 -1.90 17.18 7.60
CA TYR A 95 -3.34 17.32 7.70
C TYR A 95 -3.84 18.39 6.75
N LYS A 96 -4.76 18.02 5.87
CA LYS A 96 -5.63 18.94 5.14
C LYS A 96 -6.98 18.98 5.84
N TYR A 97 -7.51 20.19 6.02
CA TYR A 97 -8.82 20.42 6.60
C TYR A 97 -9.78 20.90 5.50
N PRO A 98 -10.64 20.02 4.97
CA PRO A 98 -11.57 20.40 3.92
C PRO A 98 -12.57 21.44 4.42
N ALA A 99 -12.94 22.38 3.54
CA ALA A 99 -13.88 23.44 3.88
C ALA A 99 -15.28 22.87 4.18
N ARG A 100 -16.01 23.47 5.12
CA ARG A 100 -17.39 23.08 5.42
C ARG A 100 -18.29 23.27 4.20
N THR A 101 -19.20 22.32 3.98
CA THR A 101 -20.17 22.40 2.88
C THR A 101 -21.46 23.05 3.36
N ARG A 102 -22.01 23.99 2.59
CA ARG A 102 -23.29 24.65 2.90
C ARG A 102 -24.42 24.00 2.09
N ASN A 103 -25.65 24.00 2.63
CA ASN A 103 -26.87 23.59 1.92
C ASN A 103 -26.76 22.20 1.25
N PHE A 104 -26.10 21.25 1.91
CA PHE A 104 -25.90 19.88 1.39
C PHE A 104 -25.20 19.79 0.03
N GLN A 105 -24.40 20.80 -0.35
CA GLN A 105 -23.64 20.79 -1.59
C GLN A 105 -22.39 19.91 -1.49
N TRP A 106 -22.02 19.29 -2.62
CA TRP A 106 -20.79 18.51 -2.74
C TRP A 106 -19.61 19.41 -3.07
N ASN A 107 -18.55 19.32 -2.28
CA ASN A 107 -17.27 19.98 -2.56
C ASN A 107 -16.23 18.97 -3.00
N ASN A 108 -15.20 19.44 -3.70
CA ASN A 108 -14.06 18.63 -4.10
C ASN A 108 -12.80 19.19 -3.47
N ASP A 109 -11.95 18.32 -2.96
CA ASP A 109 -10.64 18.68 -2.45
C ASP A 109 -9.56 17.74 -2.96
N THR A 110 -8.36 18.28 -3.11
CA THR A 110 -7.19 17.54 -3.63
C THR A 110 -6.03 17.57 -2.63
N VAL A 111 -5.36 16.43 -2.49
CA VAL A 111 -4.13 16.26 -1.71
C VAL A 111 -3.04 15.67 -2.61
N HIS A 112 -1.84 16.23 -2.54
CA HIS A 112 -0.67 15.72 -3.26
C HIS A 112 -0.12 14.47 -2.58
N LEU A 113 0.18 13.45 -3.39
CA LEU A 113 0.83 12.22 -2.97
C LEU A 113 2.28 12.23 -3.47
N LYS A 114 3.20 11.84 -2.59
CA LYS A 114 4.60 11.68 -2.98
C LYS A 114 4.84 10.30 -3.56
N ARG A 115 5.86 10.14 -4.40
CA ARG A 115 6.37 8.80 -4.78
C ARG A 115 6.56 7.91 -3.52
N GLY A 116 6.43 6.59 -3.62
CA GLY A 116 6.36 5.70 -2.45
C GLY A 116 4.95 5.21 -2.08
N HIS A 117 4.85 4.33 -1.08
CA HIS A 117 3.56 3.97 -0.50
C HIS A 117 3.02 5.14 0.33
N ASN A 118 1.76 5.51 0.09
CA ASN A 118 1.06 6.55 0.83
C ASN A 118 -0.12 5.93 1.58
N LEU A 119 -0.18 6.18 2.88
CA LEU A 119 -1.34 5.92 3.72
C LEU A 119 -2.19 7.19 3.74
N ILE A 120 -3.39 7.12 3.18
CA ILE A 120 -4.36 8.22 3.17
C ILE A 120 -5.49 7.86 4.13
N VAL A 121 -5.80 8.78 5.05
CA VAL A 121 -6.85 8.54 6.06
C VAL A 121 -7.75 9.75 6.16
N TRP A 122 -9.04 9.49 6.00
CA TRP A 122 -10.12 10.44 6.25
C TRP A 122 -10.61 10.23 7.68
N GLN A 123 -10.52 11.27 8.49
CA GLN A 123 -10.90 11.22 9.89
C GLN A 123 -12.01 12.25 10.14
N ALA A 124 -13.12 11.78 10.70
CA ALA A 124 -14.23 12.61 11.15
C ALA A 124 -14.44 12.39 12.65
N ALA A 125 -14.55 13.46 13.41
CA ALA A 125 -14.81 13.42 14.84
C ALA A 125 -15.91 14.41 15.21
N LEU A 126 -16.80 14.02 16.11
CA LEU A 126 -17.85 14.89 16.65
C LEU A 126 -17.32 15.57 17.92
N PHE A 127 -17.45 16.89 17.98
CA PHE A 127 -17.14 17.68 19.17
C PHE A 127 -18.43 18.34 19.68
N PRO A 128 -19.18 17.65 20.56
CA PRO A 128 -20.46 18.16 21.04
C PRO A 128 -20.27 19.38 21.95
N ASN A 129 -20.79 20.54 21.54
CA ASN A 129 -20.79 21.76 22.35
C ASN A 129 -22.00 21.79 23.30
N ASN A 130 -22.02 20.99 24.38
CA ASN A 130 -22.96 21.01 25.54
C ASN A 130 -24.48 21.21 25.29
N ARG A 131 -24.94 21.32 24.05
CA ARG A 131 -26.34 21.38 23.64
C ARG A 131 -26.67 19.98 23.20
N LYS A 132 -27.68 19.41 23.87
CA LYS A 132 -28.38 18.16 23.56
C LYS A 132 -27.88 17.51 22.28
N LEU A 133 -27.24 16.35 22.41
CA LEU A 133 -26.90 15.45 21.32
C LEU A 133 -28.20 15.11 20.58
N GLU A 134 -28.62 15.97 19.65
CA GLU A 134 -29.70 15.67 18.75
C GLU A 134 -29.21 14.49 17.91
N ARG A 135 -29.99 13.42 18.01
CA ARG A 135 -29.58 12.05 17.76
C ARG A 135 -29.38 11.73 16.27
N ASN A 136 -29.09 12.74 15.44
CA ASN A 136 -28.86 12.68 14.00
C ASN A 136 -27.81 13.74 13.61
N GLY A 137 -26.61 13.67 14.20
CA GLY A 137 -25.49 14.48 13.70
C GLY A 137 -25.26 14.13 12.23
N GLU A 138 -25.43 15.11 11.34
CA GLU A 138 -25.30 14.90 9.90
C GLU A 138 -23.87 14.39 9.59
N PRO A 139 -23.72 13.16 9.06
CA PRO A 139 -22.42 12.55 8.89
C PRO A 139 -21.62 13.24 7.78
N VAL A 140 -20.29 13.10 7.84
CA VAL A 140 -19.45 13.40 6.68
C VAL A 140 -19.68 12.34 5.62
N LEU A 141 -20.07 12.77 4.42
CA LEU A 141 -20.26 11.88 3.28
C LEU A 141 -19.11 12.04 2.30
N ILE A 142 -18.63 10.93 1.75
CA ILE A 142 -17.66 10.92 0.65
C ILE A 142 -18.33 10.28 -0.55
N LYS A 143 -18.47 11.02 -1.65
CA LYS A 143 -19.13 10.56 -2.88
C LYS A 143 -18.18 9.83 -3.81
N SER A 144 -16.96 10.31 -3.94
CA SER A 144 -15.98 9.69 -4.85
C SER A 144 -14.57 10.01 -4.42
N ILE A 145 -13.65 9.07 -4.68
CA ILE A 145 -12.21 9.23 -4.50
C ILE A 145 -11.57 8.87 -5.85
N ARG A 146 -10.79 9.79 -6.39
CA ARG A 146 -10.03 9.64 -7.63
C ARG A 146 -8.56 9.79 -7.32
N VAL A 147 -7.76 8.79 -7.68
CA VAL A 147 -6.31 8.83 -7.50
C VAL A 147 -5.65 8.86 -8.87
N GLN A 148 -4.75 9.82 -9.08
CA GLN A 148 -3.98 10.02 -10.31
C GLN A 148 -2.48 9.86 -10.00
N GLY A 149 -1.69 9.44 -10.99
CA GLY A 149 -0.26 9.18 -10.82
C GLY A 149 0.08 7.85 -10.15
N VAL A 150 -0.93 7.02 -9.86
CA VAL A 150 -0.79 5.58 -9.60
C VAL A 150 -0.62 4.88 -10.94
N ALA A 151 0.22 3.84 -11.02
CA ALA A 151 0.21 2.95 -12.17
C ALA A 151 -1.20 2.32 -12.24
N TYR A 152 -2.00 2.76 -13.20
CA TYR A 152 -3.39 2.37 -13.37
C TYR A 152 -3.43 0.93 -13.90
N THR A 153 -4.28 0.05 -13.35
CA THR A 153 -4.83 -1.07 -14.14
C THR A 153 -6.34 -1.08 -13.91
N SER A 154 -7.11 -0.67 -14.93
CA SER A 154 -8.58 -0.82 -15.00
C SER A 154 -8.99 -2.07 -15.77
N GLU A 155 -8.01 -2.86 -16.18
CA GLU A 155 -8.19 -4.15 -16.82
C GLU A 155 -7.80 -5.20 -15.78
N CYS A 156 -8.56 -6.31 -15.72
CA CYS A 156 -8.17 -7.47 -14.94
C CYS A 156 -6.76 -7.84 -15.37
N SER A 157 -5.82 -7.83 -14.42
CA SER A 157 -4.46 -8.25 -14.69
C SER A 157 -4.49 -9.68 -15.23
N PRO A 158 -3.91 -9.96 -16.40
CA PRO A 158 -3.84 -11.31 -16.93
C PRO A 158 -3.17 -12.25 -15.92
N CYS A 159 -3.53 -13.53 -15.93
CA CYS A 159 -2.97 -14.47 -14.96
C CYS A 159 -1.45 -14.56 -15.12
N PRO A 160 -0.69 -14.59 -14.01
CA PRO A 160 0.76 -14.70 -14.09
C PRO A 160 1.16 -16.01 -14.78
N ALA A 161 2.33 -16.01 -15.43
CA ALA A 161 2.92 -17.22 -16.00
C ALA A 161 3.02 -18.34 -14.94
N GLY A 162 2.78 -19.58 -15.35
CA GLY A 162 2.61 -20.72 -14.43
C GLY A 162 1.23 -20.76 -13.75
N SER A 163 0.31 -19.87 -14.11
CA SER A 163 -1.11 -19.94 -13.78
C SER A 163 -1.99 -19.72 -15.01
N PHE A 164 -3.24 -20.16 -14.94
CA PHE A 164 -4.20 -20.03 -16.03
C PHE A 164 -5.61 -19.71 -15.52
N THR A 165 -6.46 -19.21 -16.41
CA THR A 165 -7.89 -18.99 -16.14
C THR A 165 -8.76 -19.51 -17.28
N LYS A 166 -9.77 -20.34 -16.97
CA LYS A 166 -10.65 -20.93 -18.01
C LYS A 166 -11.72 -19.95 -18.52
N SER A 167 -11.96 -18.85 -17.81
CA SER A 167 -13.00 -17.88 -18.15
C SER A 167 -12.58 -16.46 -17.79
N GLU A 168 -12.90 -15.50 -18.65
CA GLU A 168 -12.65 -14.06 -18.43
C GLU A 168 -13.43 -13.48 -17.23
N SER A 169 -14.41 -14.23 -16.69
CA SER A 169 -15.21 -13.87 -15.51
C SER A 169 -14.62 -14.32 -14.17
N THR A 170 -13.40 -14.87 -14.16
CA THR A 170 -12.79 -15.44 -12.94
C THR A 170 -11.84 -14.44 -12.30
N THR A 171 -12.07 -14.08 -11.04
CA THR A 171 -11.23 -13.13 -10.28
C THR A 171 -9.95 -13.75 -9.71
N SER A 172 -9.68 -15.04 -9.98
CA SER A 172 -8.56 -15.78 -9.40
C SER A 172 -7.92 -16.71 -10.44
N CYS A 173 -6.60 -16.81 -10.36
CA CYS A 173 -5.77 -17.61 -11.25
C CYS A 173 -5.50 -18.98 -10.63
N THR A 174 -5.59 -20.03 -11.45
CA THR A 174 -5.31 -21.41 -11.01
C THR A 174 -3.87 -21.75 -11.37
N PRO A 175 -3.02 -22.19 -10.41
CA PRO A 175 -1.64 -22.58 -10.71
C PRO A 175 -1.60 -23.81 -11.62
N CYS A 176 -0.60 -23.89 -12.49
CA CYS A 176 -0.35 -25.07 -13.29
C CYS A 176 0.11 -26.24 -12.40
N PRO A 177 -0.34 -27.47 -12.69
CA PRO A 177 0.15 -28.67 -12.01
C PRO A 177 1.63 -28.93 -12.32
N ALA A 178 2.28 -29.77 -11.52
CA ALA A 178 3.67 -30.19 -11.77
C ALA A 178 3.82 -30.77 -13.19
N ASP A 179 4.96 -30.50 -13.83
CA ASP A 179 5.29 -30.84 -15.23
C ASP A 179 4.48 -30.07 -16.30
N TYR A 180 3.84 -28.95 -15.92
CA TYR A 180 3.18 -28.04 -16.85
C TYR A 180 3.62 -26.59 -16.65
N TYR A 181 3.58 -25.80 -17.72
CA TYR A 181 3.89 -24.38 -17.74
C TYR A 181 2.81 -23.58 -18.49
N SER A 182 2.71 -22.27 -18.24
CA SER A 182 1.82 -21.38 -18.99
C SER A 182 2.43 -20.00 -19.12
N GLY A 183 2.10 -19.29 -20.21
CA GLY A 183 2.43 -17.87 -20.38
C GLY A 183 1.47 -16.96 -19.60
N GLU A 184 1.77 -15.66 -19.58
CA GLU A 184 0.87 -14.65 -18.99
C GLU A 184 -0.48 -14.61 -19.73
N GLY A 185 -1.57 -14.56 -19.00
CA GLY A 185 -2.93 -14.54 -19.56
C GLY A 185 -3.38 -15.86 -20.18
N ALA A 186 -2.64 -16.95 -19.96
CA ALA A 186 -2.99 -18.25 -20.53
C ALA A 186 -4.34 -18.76 -20.03
N THR A 187 -5.07 -19.40 -20.94
CA THR A 187 -6.35 -20.07 -20.64
C THR A 187 -6.20 -21.55 -20.33
N GLU A 188 -4.99 -22.09 -20.48
CA GLU A 188 -4.64 -23.49 -20.23
C GLU A 188 -3.13 -23.64 -19.95
N CYS A 189 -2.73 -24.78 -19.38
CA CYS A 189 -1.33 -25.12 -19.14
C CYS A 189 -0.82 -26.10 -20.20
N ILE A 190 0.44 -25.93 -20.61
CA ILE A 190 1.16 -26.72 -21.60
C ILE A 190 2.09 -27.69 -20.87
N LYS A 191 2.13 -28.96 -21.29
CA LYS A 191 3.02 -29.96 -20.68
C LYS A 191 4.49 -29.68 -21.04
N CYS A 192 5.39 -29.80 -20.06
CA CYS A 192 6.84 -29.67 -20.29
C CYS A 192 7.34 -30.79 -21.22
N ASP A 193 8.18 -30.43 -22.20
CA ASP A 193 8.87 -31.41 -23.05
C ASP A 193 9.98 -32.09 -22.25
N THR A 194 9.90 -33.41 -22.13
CA THR A 194 10.84 -34.22 -21.35
C THR A 194 12.20 -34.41 -22.04
N ASN A 195 12.35 -34.00 -23.31
CA ASN A 195 13.57 -34.21 -24.11
C ASN A 195 14.51 -33.01 -24.19
N THR A 196 14.15 -31.85 -23.64
CA THR A 196 15.02 -30.66 -23.63
C THR A 196 15.49 -30.32 -22.22
N GLN A 197 16.68 -30.81 -21.85
CA GLN A 197 17.45 -30.32 -20.70
C GLN A 197 18.63 -29.51 -21.23
N TYR A 198 18.75 -28.24 -20.84
CA TYR A 198 19.95 -27.44 -21.11
C TYR A 198 21.00 -27.79 -20.05
N SER A 199 22.16 -28.28 -20.52
CA SER A 199 23.38 -28.47 -19.73
C SER A 199 24.12 -27.17 -19.50
#